data_AF-A0A7S3A0H6-F1
#
_entry.id   AF-A0A7S3A0H6-F1
#
_cell.length_a   1.000
_cell.length_b   1.000
_cell.length_c   1.000
_cell.angle_alpha   90.00
_cell.angle_beta   90.00
_cell.angle_gamma   90.00
#
_symmetry.space_group_name_H-M   'P 1'
#
loop_
_entity.id
_entity.type
_entity.pdbx_description
1 polymer ?
#
loop_
_entity_poly.entity_id
_entity_poly.type
_entity_poly.pdbx_seq_one_letter_code
_entity_poly.pdbx_strand_id
1 'polypeptide(L)'
;MLSLLKLCGVEYGSPMSPLDESSAVVVKSLFIGLTSPSGDPDAYSAASVALAREARVPAQGIPLVVNTHGWFKGMGLDFVTSIAKSVDPTIVVYMERNQNSVGSSEMPEKLVKSLRQDTCTVHRVTSARTAYPDRSGRHLREERIASYFGRESPTYCVPYKSVKTYFIDAEVPESQKFVALNGSLVALCQSDPAEPRPQIWPCSGLGIVRAVSPEDETLFICSPIPAHLLRSVDALVLSRFIQIPTATMQQYGGQMELPYQADDVISLMSATMQGRGGALKRKRLSEP
;
A
#
# COMPACT_ATOMS: atom_id res chain seq x y z
N MET A 1 0.77 1.56 0.81
CA MET A 1 0.92 2.98 1.15
C MET A 1 -0.34 3.42 1.87
N LEU A 2 -0.21 4.22 2.92
CA LEU A 2 -1.30 4.97 3.54
C LEU A 2 -1.05 6.45 3.29
N SER A 3 -2.10 7.22 3.03
CA SER A 3 -1.96 8.62 2.63
C SER A 3 -3.00 9.51 3.31
N LEU A 4 -2.61 10.73 3.63
CA LEU A 4 -3.48 11.84 3.99
C LEU A 4 -3.61 12.75 2.75
N LEU A 5 -4.84 12.92 2.29
CA LEU A 5 -5.16 13.75 1.13
C LEU A 5 -5.98 14.97 1.58
N LYS A 6 -5.72 16.12 0.96
CA LYS A 6 -6.57 17.30 1.04
C LYS A 6 -7.33 17.43 -0.28
N LEU A 7 -8.65 17.33 -0.23
CA LEU A 7 -9.50 17.55 -1.39
C LEU A 7 -9.74 19.06 -1.54
N CYS A 8 -9.42 19.59 -2.72
CA CYS A 8 -9.60 20.98 -3.12
C CYS A 8 -10.81 21.15 -4.08
N GLY A 9 -11.32 20.06 -4.62
CA GLY A 9 -12.48 20.04 -5.52
C GLY A 9 -13.22 18.70 -5.45
N VAL A 10 -14.11 18.47 -6.42
CA VAL A 10 -14.83 17.20 -6.54
C VAL A 10 -14.00 16.23 -7.37
N GLU A 11 -13.64 15.10 -6.79
CA GLU A 11 -13.02 13.99 -7.51
C GLU A 11 -14.09 13.23 -8.32
N TYR A 12 -14.09 13.43 -9.63
CA TYR A 12 -14.91 12.65 -10.55
C TYR A 12 -14.10 11.48 -11.09
N GLY A 13 -14.52 10.25 -10.80
CA GLY A 13 -13.86 9.09 -11.39
C GLY A 13 -14.09 7.79 -10.63
N SER A 14 -13.59 6.71 -11.23
CA SER A 14 -13.47 5.44 -10.53
C SER A 14 -12.36 5.54 -9.47
N PRO A 15 -12.45 4.80 -8.35
CA PRO A 15 -11.32 4.65 -7.41
C PRO A 15 -10.03 4.15 -8.06
N MET A 16 -10.09 3.71 -9.32
CA MET A 16 -8.93 3.26 -10.08
C MET A 16 -8.24 4.40 -10.83
N SER A 17 -8.96 5.48 -11.17
CA SER A 17 -8.44 6.62 -11.94
C SER A 17 -7.36 7.38 -11.19
N PRO A 18 -6.35 7.97 -11.85
CA PRO A 18 -5.33 8.75 -11.16
C PRO A 18 -5.99 9.87 -10.34
N LEU A 19 -5.35 10.29 -9.26
CA LEU A 19 -5.80 11.48 -8.55
C LEU A 19 -5.65 12.67 -9.49
N ASP A 20 -6.70 13.47 -9.62
CA ASP A 20 -6.62 14.73 -10.36
C ASP A 20 -5.96 15.77 -9.44
N GLU A 21 -4.76 16.21 -9.84
CA GLU A 21 -3.95 17.16 -9.07
C GLU A 21 -4.64 18.52 -8.90
N SER A 22 -5.66 18.83 -9.72
CA SER A 22 -6.47 20.04 -9.57
C SER A 22 -7.52 19.91 -8.45
N SER A 23 -7.95 18.70 -8.13
CA SER A 23 -9.01 18.43 -7.13
C SER A 23 -8.49 17.76 -5.85
N ALA A 24 -7.28 17.23 -5.82
CA ALA A 24 -6.67 16.67 -4.61
C ALA A 24 -5.16 16.91 -4.51
N VAL A 25 -4.70 17.17 -3.29
CA VAL A 25 -3.27 17.28 -2.95
C VAL A 25 -2.90 16.20 -1.93
N VAL A 26 -1.81 15.50 -2.19
CA VAL A 26 -1.22 14.57 -1.22
C VAL A 26 -0.50 15.39 -0.15
N VAL A 27 -1.02 15.37 1.08
CA VAL A 27 -0.41 16.06 2.23
C VAL A 27 0.75 15.24 2.77
N LYS A 28 0.53 13.93 2.91
CA LYS A 28 1.54 13.00 3.43
C LYS A 28 1.25 11.58 2.97
N SER A 29 2.29 10.84 2.61
CA SER A 29 2.19 9.44 2.23
C SER A 29 3.29 8.61 2.90
N LEU A 30 2.88 7.45 3.41
CA LEU A 30 3.72 6.52 4.15
C LEU A 30 3.68 5.14 3.49
N PHE A 31 4.85 4.62 3.14
CA PHE A 31 5.02 3.33 2.47
C PHE A 31 5.50 2.26 3.45
N ILE A 32 4.73 1.17 3.55
CA ILE A 32 5.05 -0.02 4.36
C ILE A 32 5.52 -1.17 3.43
N GLY A 33 5.19 -1.11 2.14
CA GLY A 33 5.51 -2.17 1.17
C GLY A 33 4.68 -3.45 1.29
N LEU A 34 3.76 -3.56 2.23
CA LEU A 34 2.91 -4.75 2.39
C LEU A 34 1.49 -4.54 1.85
N THR A 35 0.82 -5.64 1.53
CA THR A 35 -0.52 -5.65 0.94
C THR A 35 -1.64 -5.90 1.94
N SER A 36 -1.28 -6.24 3.18
CA SER A 36 -2.20 -6.52 4.28
C SER A 36 -1.63 -5.93 5.58
N PRO A 37 -2.47 -5.30 6.43
CA PRO A 37 -2.07 -4.86 7.77
C PRO A 37 -1.44 -5.96 8.63
N SER A 38 -1.82 -7.23 8.42
CA SER A 38 -1.30 -8.36 9.19
C SER A 38 0.16 -8.69 8.92
N GLY A 39 0.75 -8.19 7.83
CA GLY A 39 2.14 -8.47 7.48
C GLY A 39 3.12 -7.74 8.38
N ASP A 40 2.78 -6.51 8.78
CA ASP A 40 3.49 -5.75 9.81
C ASP A 40 2.46 -4.89 10.60
N PRO A 41 1.87 -5.48 11.65
CA PRO A 41 0.85 -4.83 12.48
C PRO A 41 1.33 -3.52 13.12
N ASP A 42 2.58 -3.49 13.56
CA ASP A 42 3.16 -2.36 14.27
C ASP A 42 3.39 -1.20 13.30
N ALA A 43 3.96 -1.47 12.12
CA ALA A 43 4.12 -0.46 11.07
C ALA A 43 2.77 0.10 10.60
N TYR A 44 1.75 -0.76 10.41
CA TYR A 44 0.42 -0.30 10.00
C TYR A 44 -0.22 0.61 11.06
N SER A 45 -0.13 0.22 12.33
CA SER A 45 -0.65 1.01 13.46
C SER A 45 0.08 2.35 13.56
N ALA A 46 1.41 2.34 13.60
CA ALA A 46 2.22 3.55 13.71
C ALA A 46 2.02 4.49 12.51
N ALA A 47 1.90 3.97 11.27
CA ALA A 47 1.60 4.79 10.10
C ALA A 47 0.21 5.44 10.19
N SER A 48 -0.79 4.67 10.63
CA SER A 48 -2.17 5.18 10.79
C SER A 48 -2.25 6.28 11.84
N VAL A 49 -1.57 6.10 12.98
CA VAL A 49 -1.50 7.10 14.06
C VAL A 49 -0.73 8.34 13.61
N ALA A 50 0.37 8.18 12.89
CA ALA A 50 1.16 9.29 12.36
C ALA A 50 0.34 10.16 11.40
N LEU A 51 -0.44 9.55 10.50
CA LEU A 51 -1.33 10.28 9.59
C LEU A 51 -2.51 10.93 10.32
N ALA A 52 -3.08 10.27 11.34
CA ALA A 52 -4.14 10.85 12.16
C ALA A 52 -3.66 12.10 12.92
N ARG A 53 -2.44 12.05 13.48
CA ARG A 53 -1.81 13.20 14.13
C ARG A 53 -1.54 14.31 13.13
N GLU A 54 -1.01 13.97 11.95
CA GLU A 54 -0.80 14.93 10.87
C GLU A 54 -2.11 15.62 10.49
N ALA A 55 -3.19 14.88 10.33
CA ALA A 55 -4.49 15.43 9.94
C ALA A 55 -5.07 16.44 10.94
N ARG A 56 -4.71 16.35 12.23
CA ARG A 56 -5.16 17.30 13.26
C ARG A 56 -4.52 18.68 13.14
N VAL A 57 -3.32 18.78 12.55
CA VAL A 57 -2.57 20.05 12.45
C VAL A 57 -3.19 21.00 11.40
N PRO A 58 -3.56 20.56 10.19
CA PRO A 58 -4.23 21.38 9.18
C PRO A 58 -5.72 21.64 9.43
N ALA A 59 -6.38 20.88 10.32
CA ALA A 59 -7.84 20.73 10.34
C ALA A 59 -8.61 21.82 11.12
N GLN A 60 -8.10 23.05 11.26
CA GLN A 60 -8.94 24.15 11.76
C GLN A 60 -9.99 24.51 10.69
N GLY A 61 -11.17 23.89 10.79
CA GLY A 61 -12.33 24.15 9.93
C GLY A 61 -12.54 23.21 8.74
N ILE A 62 -11.65 22.23 8.51
CA ILE A 62 -11.77 21.25 7.41
C ILE A 62 -12.20 19.88 7.98
N PRO A 63 -13.31 19.28 7.53
CA PRO A 63 -13.73 17.97 8.02
C PRO A 63 -12.76 16.85 7.58
N LEU A 64 -12.50 15.91 8.48
CA LEU A 64 -11.68 14.72 8.21
C LEU A 64 -12.58 13.50 8.00
N VAL A 65 -12.35 12.79 6.89
CA VAL A 65 -13.00 11.50 6.60
C VAL A 65 -11.93 10.40 6.62
N VAL A 66 -12.17 9.34 7.39
CA VAL A 66 -11.24 8.22 7.55
C VAL A 66 -11.90 6.92 7.12
N ASN A 67 -11.35 6.31 6.06
CA ASN A 67 -11.73 4.96 5.63
C ASN A 67 -10.82 3.92 6.28
N THR A 68 -11.38 2.83 6.80
CA THR A 68 -10.63 1.75 7.48
C THR A 68 -10.43 0.53 6.57
N HIS A 69 -9.59 -0.41 7.00
CA HIS A 69 -9.19 -1.62 6.24
C HIS A 69 -10.27 -2.72 6.14
N GLY A 70 -11.39 -2.56 6.84
CA GLY A 70 -12.53 -3.48 6.76
C GLY A 70 -12.48 -4.72 7.66
N TRP A 71 -11.44 -4.92 8.48
CA TRP A 71 -11.41 -6.01 9.46
C TRP A 71 -11.94 -5.55 10.82
N PHE A 72 -13.05 -6.12 11.26
CA PHE A 72 -13.70 -5.74 12.53
C PHE A 72 -13.65 -6.85 13.60
N LYS A 73 -12.69 -7.78 13.48
CA LYS A 73 -12.46 -8.89 14.43
C LYS A 73 -10.97 -9.05 14.70
N GLY A 74 -10.63 -9.61 15.88
CA GLY A 74 -9.25 -9.85 16.30
C GLY A 74 -8.37 -8.61 16.19
N MET A 75 -7.17 -8.76 15.64
CA MET A 75 -6.22 -7.67 15.41
C MET A 75 -6.80 -6.52 14.57
N GLY A 76 -7.70 -6.81 13.63
CA GLY A 76 -8.36 -5.77 12.84
C GLY A 76 -9.16 -4.79 13.69
N LEU A 77 -9.86 -5.32 14.70
CA LEU A 77 -10.60 -4.51 15.67
C LEU A 77 -9.67 -3.65 16.53
N ASP A 78 -8.48 -4.17 16.86
CA ASP A 78 -7.46 -3.42 17.61
C ASP A 78 -6.95 -2.22 16.81
N PHE A 79 -6.70 -2.40 15.51
CA PHE A 79 -6.33 -1.30 14.61
C PHE A 79 -7.43 -0.24 14.52
N VAL A 80 -8.68 -0.65 14.27
CA VAL A 80 -9.81 0.30 14.18
C VAL A 80 -9.99 1.07 15.49
N THR A 81 -9.82 0.38 16.62
CA THR A 81 -9.87 0.99 17.96
C THR A 81 -8.74 2.01 18.16
N SER A 82 -7.51 1.69 17.72
CA SER A 82 -6.36 2.60 17.79
C SER A 82 -6.56 3.85 16.93
N ILE A 83 -7.07 3.67 15.70
CA ILE A 83 -7.41 4.77 14.80
C ILE A 83 -8.50 5.66 15.41
N ALA A 84 -9.57 5.07 15.94
CA ALA A 84 -10.66 5.82 16.58
C ALA A 84 -10.17 6.68 17.74
N LYS A 85 -9.30 6.16 18.61
CA LYS A 85 -8.69 6.93 19.71
C LYS A 85 -7.79 8.06 19.19
N SER A 86 -7.06 7.81 18.12
CA SER A 86 -6.09 8.76 17.56
C SER A 86 -6.75 9.88 16.76
N VAL A 87 -7.89 9.60 16.13
CA VAL A 87 -8.67 10.58 15.35
C VAL A 87 -9.65 11.32 16.25
N ASP A 88 -10.25 10.63 17.22
CA ASP A 88 -11.33 11.13 18.09
C ASP A 88 -12.56 11.59 17.28
N PRO A 89 -13.23 10.65 16.58
CA PRO A 89 -14.28 10.99 15.62
C PRO A 89 -15.53 11.55 16.29
N THR A 90 -16.17 12.50 15.62
CA THR A 90 -17.50 13.03 15.98
C THR A 90 -18.63 12.20 15.38
N ILE A 91 -18.37 11.52 14.26
CA ILE A 91 -19.33 10.70 13.53
C ILE A 91 -18.66 9.38 13.15
N VAL A 92 -19.31 8.26 13.46
CA VAL A 92 -18.93 6.93 13.01
C VAL A 92 -20.05 6.35 12.16
N VAL A 93 -19.72 5.93 10.93
CA VAL A 93 -20.65 5.23 10.04
C VAL A 93 -20.26 3.75 9.99
N TYR A 94 -21.10 2.89 10.53
CA TYR A 94 -20.91 1.44 10.53
C TYR A 94 -21.77 0.78 9.45
N MET A 95 -21.11 0.21 8.45
CA MET A 95 -21.78 -0.45 7.33
C MET A 95 -22.02 -1.92 7.63
N GLU A 96 -23.29 -2.33 7.63
CA GLU A 96 -23.73 -3.67 8.00
C GLU A 96 -24.24 -4.47 6.82
N ARG A 97 -23.94 -5.76 6.81
CA ARG A 97 -24.59 -6.69 5.88
C ARG A 97 -26.08 -6.80 6.24
N ASN A 98 -26.93 -6.91 5.22
CA ASN A 98 -28.39 -6.83 5.36
C ASN A 98 -28.94 -7.77 6.46
N GLN A 99 -29.87 -7.24 7.27
CA GLN A 99 -30.36 -7.84 8.53
C GLN A 99 -31.07 -9.20 8.36
N ASN A 100 -31.44 -9.58 7.13
CA ASN A 100 -32.05 -10.88 6.82
C ASN A 100 -31.04 -12.04 6.75
N SER A 101 -29.75 -11.78 6.99
CA SER A 101 -28.75 -12.85 7.15
C SER A 101 -28.53 -13.18 8.62
N VAL A 102 -28.65 -14.45 8.98
CA VAL A 102 -28.29 -14.97 10.31
C VAL A 102 -26.89 -14.49 10.68
N GLY A 103 -26.78 -13.67 11.73
CA GLY A 103 -25.51 -13.07 12.18
C GLY A 103 -25.31 -11.59 11.86
N SER A 104 -26.35 -10.75 11.91
CA SER A 104 -26.18 -9.28 11.99
C SER A 104 -25.27 -8.97 13.18
N SER A 105 -23.99 -8.71 12.91
CA SER A 105 -23.00 -8.50 13.96
C SER A 105 -23.20 -7.10 14.52
N GLU A 106 -23.65 -7.02 15.78
CA GLU A 106 -23.57 -5.79 16.55
C GLU A 106 -22.16 -5.19 16.44
N MET A 107 -22.09 -3.86 16.55
CA MET A 107 -20.80 -3.18 16.60
C MET A 107 -20.01 -3.75 17.79
N PRO A 108 -18.74 -4.16 17.60
CA PRO A 108 -17.97 -4.76 18.68
C PRO A 108 -17.88 -3.82 19.90
N GLU A 109 -18.21 -4.32 21.09
CA GLU A 109 -18.21 -3.50 22.32
C GLU A 109 -16.90 -2.76 22.56
N LYS A 110 -15.77 -3.37 22.19
CA LYS A 110 -14.44 -2.76 22.33
C LYS A 110 -14.32 -1.46 21.53
N LEU A 111 -14.93 -1.41 20.34
CA LEU A 111 -14.98 -0.20 19.53
C LEU A 111 -15.94 0.80 20.15
N VAL A 112 -17.13 0.38 20.58
CA VAL A 112 -18.09 1.29 21.24
C VAL A 112 -17.43 1.97 22.45
N LYS A 113 -16.79 1.20 23.32
CA LYS A 113 -16.11 1.69 24.53
C LYS A 113 -14.91 2.60 24.26
N SER A 114 -14.37 2.62 23.04
CA SER A 114 -13.27 3.51 22.68
C SER A 114 -13.71 4.88 22.16
N LEU A 115 -14.99 5.05 21.83
CA LEU A 115 -15.59 6.29 21.37
C LEU A 115 -16.03 7.16 22.56
N ARG A 116 -15.95 8.48 22.39
CA ARG A 116 -16.53 9.43 23.35
C ARG A 116 -18.04 9.39 23.26
N GLN A 117 -18.68 8.75 24.24
CA GLN A 117 -20.14 8.55 24.25
C GLN A 117 -20.93 9.87 24.19
N ASP A 118 -20.38 10.94 24.78
CA ASP A 118 -21.09 12.22 24.89
C ASP A 118 -21.03 13.06 23.59
N THR A 119 -20.07 12.78 22.70
CA THR A 119 -19.77 13.64 21.53
C THR A 119 -19.70 12.90 20.20
N CYS A 120 -19.67 11.56 20.19
CA CYS A 120 -19.59 10.74 18.99
C CYS A 120 -20.95 10.13 18.65
N THR A 121 -21.49 10.45 17.48
CA THR A 121 -22.72 9.85 16.96
C THR A 121 -22.40 8.63 16.09
N VAL A 122 -23.08 7.51 16.33
CA VAL A 122 -22.92 6.27 15.53
C VAL A 122 -24.12 6.07 14.61
N HIS A 123 -23.89 6.08 13.31
CA HIS A 123 -24.88 5.73 12.28
C HIS A 123 -24.66 4.31 11.77
N ARG A 124 -25.72 3.50 11.77
CA ARG A 124 -25.71 2.15 11.23
C ARG A 124 -26.40 2.16 9.88
N VAL A 125 -25.70 1.73 8.84
CA VAL A 125 -26.18 1.81 7.45
C VAL A 125 -26.06 0.43 6.81
N THR A 126 -27.09 0.01 6.09
CA THR A 126 -27.04 -1.25 5.34
C THR A 126 -26.11 -1.12 4.14
N SER A 127 -25.16 -2.05 3.98
CA SER A 127 -24.25 -2.09 2.84
C SER A 127 -25.02 -2.14 1.53
N ALA A 128 -24.67 -1.23 0.61
CA ALA A 128 -25.17 -1.28 -0.76
C ALA A 128 -24.60 -2.51 -1.50
N ARG A 129 -25.37 -3.05 -2.44
CA ARG A 129 -24.84 -4.04 -3.39
C ARG A 129 -23.96 -3.29 -4.40
N THR A 130 -22.76 -3.80 -4.62
CA THR A 130 -21.91 -3.29 -5.71
C THR A 130 -22.49 -3.71 -7.06
N ALA A 131 -22.56 -2.79 -8.00
CA ALA A 131 -22.88 -3.09 -9.41
C ALA A 131 -21.65 -3.60 -10.18
N TYR A 132 -20.46 -3.54 -9.58
CA TYR A 132 -19.23 -4.03 -10.18
C TYR A 132 -19.12 -5.56 -10.06
N PRO A 133 -18.59 -6.24 -11.09
CA PRO A 133 -18.28 -7.67 -10.99
C PRO A 133 -17.34 -7.94 -9.81
N ASP A 134 -17.44 -9.14 -9.24
CA ASP A 134 -16.60 -9.53 -8.10
C ASP A 134 -15.14 -9.52 -8.53
N ARG A 135 -14.39 -8.52 -8.04
CA ARG A 135 -12.96 -8.38 -8.31
C ARG A 135 -12.20 -8.52 -7.01
N SER A 136 -11.20 -9.38 -7.03
CA SER A 136 -10.27 -9.51 -5.92
C SER A 136 -9.55 -8.18 -5.64
N GLY A 137 -9.14 -7.98 -4.38
CA GLY A 137 -8.31 -6.83 -3.99
C GLY A 137 -6.97 -6.77 -4.74
N ARG A 138 -6.47 -7.91 -5.26
CA ARG A 138 -5.31 -7.97 -6.14
C ARG A 138 -5.59 -7.29 -7.48
N HIS A 139 -6.69 -7.65 -8.16
CA HIS A 139 -7.06 -7.03 -9.44
C HIS A 139 -7.32 -5.53 -9.31
N LEU A 140 -7.94 -5.10 -8.21
CA LEU A 140 -8.09 -3.67 -7.90
C LEU A 140 -6.71 -3.02 -7.72
N ARG A 141 -5.81 -3.59 -6.92
CA ARG A 141 -4.46 -3.02 -6.76
C ARG A 141 -3.70 -2.89 -8.08
N GLU A 142 -3.74 -3.92 -8.92
CA GLU A 142 -3.06 -3.95 -10.21
C GLU A 142 -3.58 -2.86 -11.15
N GLU A 143 -4.90 -2.71 -11.26
CA GLU A 143 -5.49 -1.63 -12.06
C GLU A 143 -5.16 -0.24 -11.50
N ARG A 144 -5.09 -0.08 -10.17
CA ARG A 144 -4.71 1.22 -9.57
C ARG A 144 -3.29 1.58 -9.92
N ILE A 145 -2.37 0.62 -9.84
CA ILE A 145 -0.96 0.84 -10.19
C ILE A 145 -0.85 1.14 -11.68
N ALA A 146 -1.55 0.40 -12.55
CA ALA A 146 -1.54 0.66 -13.98
C ALA A 146 -2.07 2.06 -14.31
N SER A 147 -3.17 2.46 -13.70
CA SER A 147 -3.73 3.79 -13.90
C SER A 147 -2.79 4.88 -13.40
N TYR A 148 -2.08 4.68 -12.28
CA TYR A 148 -1.17 5.67 -11.71
C TYR A 148 -0.09 6.13 -12.69
N PHE A 149 0.53 5.22 -13.45
CA PHE A 149 1.57 5.57 -14.43
C PHE A 149 1.02 6.16 -15.74
N GLY A 150 -0.29 6.06 -15.98
CA GLY A 150 -0.92 6.57 -17.20
C GLY A 150 -0.30 5.99 -18.49
N ARG A 151 -0.54 6.64 -19.63
CA ARG A 151 0.07 6.25 -20.92
C ARG A 151 1.48 6.81 -21.13
N GLU A 152 1.79 7.98 -20.55
CA GLU A 152 3.03 8.73 -20.82
C GLU A 152 3.63 9.31 -19.52
N SER A 153 4.16 8.45 -18.66
CA SER A 153 5.00 8.91 -17.52
C SER A 153 6.40 9.31 -18.00
N PRO A 154 6.95 10.47 -17.55
CA PRO A 154 8.33 10.83 -17.86
C PRO A 154 9.32 9.81 -17.28
N THR A 155 10.44 9.65 -17.97
CA THR A 155 11.57 8.82 -17.51
C THR A 155 12.69 9.72 -16.99
N TYR A 156 13.16 9.43 -15.78
CA TYR A 156 14.26 10.12 -15.13
C TYR A 156 15.52 9.27 -15.19
N CYS A 157 16.63 9.89 -15.60
CA CYS A 157 17.97 9.29 -15.53
C CYS A 157 18.58 9.62 -14.17
N VAL A 158 18.82 8.61 -13.34
CA VAL A 158 19.27 8.77 -11.96
C VAL A 158 20.59 8.01 -11.78
N PRO A 159 21.71 8.67 -11.46
CA PRO A 159 22.94 7.99 -11.10
C PRO A 159 22.70 7.09 -9.89
N TYR A 160 23.08 5.81 -9.97
CA TYR A 160 22.82 4.84 -8.91
C TYR A 160 23.41 5.29 -7.57
N LYS A 161 24.61 5.88 -7.58
CA LYS A 161 25.28 6.43 -6.39
C LYS A 161 24.54 7.59 -5.72
N SER A 162 23.58 8.22 -6.40
CA SER A 162 22.78 9.32 -5.84
C SER A 162 21.59 8.85 -5.00
N VAL A 163 21.27 7.55 -5.03
CA VAL A 163 20.13 6.98 -4.31
C VAL A 163 20.53 5.73 -3.53
N LYS A 164 19.93 5.55 -2.35
CA LYS A 164 20.04 4.35 -1.55
C LYS A 164 18.99 3.34 -2.00
N THR A 165 19.29 2.05 -1.91
CA THR A 165 18.33 1.00 -2.28
C THR A 165 18.04 0.07 -1.12
N TYR A 166 16.75 -0.15 -0.86
CA TYR A 166 16.27 -1.01 0.21
C TYR A 166 15.30 -2.05 -0.34
N PHE A 167 15.39 -3.26 0.19
CA PHE A 167 14.55 -4.38 -0.20
C PHE A 167 13.77 -4.85 1.03
N ILE A 168 12.46 -4.73 0.98
CA ILE A 168 11.57 -5.21 2.04
C ILE A 168 11.53 -6.73 1.99
N ASP A 169 11.74 -7.36 3.14
CA ASP A 169 11.70 -8.81 3.35
C ASP A 169 12.64 -9.61 2.42
N ALA A 170 13.78 -9.01 2.04
CA ALA A 170 14.85 -9.66 1.30
C ALA A 170 16.20 -8.98 1.55
N GLU A 171 17.26 -9.78 1.59
CA GLU A 171 18.63 -9.28 1.48
C GLU A 171 19.15 -9.56 0.08
N VAL A 172 19.57 -8.51 -0.62
CA VAL A 172 20.10 -8.60 -1.98
C VAL A 172 21.58 -8.26 -1.95
N PRO A 173 22.47 -9.18 -2.36
CA PRO A 173 23.90 -8.90 -2.50
C PRO A 173 24.16 -7.73 -3.44
N GLU A 174 25.22 -6.94 -3.20
CA GLU A 174 25.56 -5.77 -4.03
C GLU A 174 25.64 -6.13 -5.54
N SER A 175 26.22 -7.29 -5.87
CA SER A 175 26.35 -7.77 -7.25
C SER A 175 25.01 -8.05 -7.95
N GLN A 176 23.93 -8.22 -7.20
CA GLN A 176 22.60 -8.55 -7.72
C GLN A 176 21.63 -7.38 -7.68
N LYS A 177 22.01 -6.22 -7.13
CA LYS A 177 21.08 -5.09 -6.97
C LYS A 177 20.57 -4.55 -8.30
N PHE A 178 21.42 -4.42 -9.32
CA PHE A 178 20.99 -4.00 -10.65
C PHE A 178 20.00 -4.98 -11.28
N VAL A 179 20.21 -6.28 -11.07
CA VAL A 179 19.30 -7.32 -11.55
C VAL A 179 17.95 -7.22 -10.82
N ALA A 180 17.97 -7.04 -9.50
CA ALA A 180 16.76 -6.92 -8.69
C ALA A 180 15.97 -5.63 -8.96
N LEU A 181 16.65 -4.55 -9.34
CA LEU A 181 16.03 -3.27 -9.68
C LEU A 181 15.41 -3.28 -11.06
N ASN A 182 16.05 -3.92 -12.06
CA ASN A 182 15.58 -3.85 -13.43
C ASN A 182 14.17 -4.48 -13.59
N GLY A 183 13.22 -3.74 -14.15
CA GLY A 183 11.83 -4.19 -14.32
C GLY A 183 11.06 -4.27 -12.99
N SER A 184 11.44 -3.49 -11.98
CA SER A 184 10.77 -3.48 -10.68
C SER A 184 9.93 -2.22 -10.43
N LEU A 185 8.90 -2.38 -9.59
CA LEU A 185 8.16 -1.27 -9.01
C LEU A 185 8.84 -0.85 -7.70
N VAL A 186 9.12 0.44 -7.57
CA VAL A 186 9.82 1.01 -6.41
C VAL A 186 9.00 2.12 -5.78
N ALA A 187 9.06 2.24 -4.46
CA ALA A 187 8.63 3.42 -3.76
C ALA A 187 9.75 4.46 -3.76
N LEU A 188 9.39 5.71 -4.06
CA LEU A 188 10.29 6.85 -4.11
C LEU A 188 10.23 7.54 -2.74
N CYS A 189 11.25 7.31 -1.93
CA CYS A 189 11.25 7.60 -0.50
C CYS A 189 12.37 8.54 -0.09
N GLN A 190 12.19 9.12 1.09
CA GLN A 190 13.23 9.86 1.80
C GLN A 190 13.76 9.00 2.95
N SER A 191 15.09 8.86 3.04
CA SER A 191 15.77 8.16 4.11
C SER A 191 16.02 9.07 5.31
N ASP A 192 15.96 8.50 6.50
CA ASP A 192 16.39 9.14 7.73
C ASP A 192 17.79 8.61 8.11
N PRO A 193 18.83 9.45 8.22
CA PRO A 193 20.14 9.01 8.69
C PRO A 193 20.13 8.38 10.08
N ALA A 194 19.19 8.77 10.96
CA ALA A 194 19.07 8.23 12.31
C ALA A 194 18.38 6.85 12.34
N GLU A 195 17.55 6.55 11.34
CA GLU A 195 16.85 5.28 11.21
C GLU A 195 17.02 4.73 9.78
N PRO A 196 18.11 4.00 9.49
CA PRO A 196 18.45 3.61 8.12
C PRO A 196 17.48 2.61 7.48
N ARG A 197 16.71 1.87 8.27
CA ARG A 197 15.73 0.87 7.81
C ARG A 197 14.45 0.99 8.63
N PRO A 198 13.68 2.08 8.46
CA PRO A 198 12.43 2.24 9.17
C PRO A 198 11.41 1.22 8.64
N GLN A 199 10.46 0.85 9.49
CA GLN A 199 9.31 0.04 9.05
C GLN A 199 8.33 0.86 8.20
N ILE A 200 8.38 2.20 8.31
CA ILE A 200 7.49 3.14 7.64
C ILE A 200 8.32 4.18 6.91
N TRP A 201 8.14 4.27 5.59
CA TRP A 201 8.92 5.15 4.74
C TRP A 201 8.12 6.40 4.34
N PRO A 202 8.59 7.63 4.61
CA PRO A 202 8.09 8.81 3.94
C PRO A 202 8.20 8.63 2.42
N CYS A 203 7.10 8.78 1.71
CA CYS A 203 7.02 8.38 0.32
C CYS A 203 6.36 9.45 -0.54
N SER A 204 7.05 9.85 -1.60
CA SER A 204 6.56 10.82 -2.59
C SER A 204 5.66 10.16 -3.64
N GLY A 205 5.81 8.85 -3.85
CA GLY A 205 4.98 8.06 -4.75
C GLY A 205 5.74 6.84 -5.29
N LEU A 206 5.40 6.39 -6.49
CA LEU A 206 5.95 5.16 -7.08
C LEU A 206 6.72 5.44 -8.37
N GLY A 207 7.69 4.58 -8.66
CA GLY A 207 8.46 4.56 -9.90
C GLY A 207 8.55 3.15 -10.47
N ILE A 208 8.71 3.04 -11.79
CA ILE A 208 9.09 1.81 -12.48
C ILE A 208 10.53 1.97 -12.94
N VAL A 209 11.44 1.10 -12.48
CA VAL A 209 12.80 1.04 -13.03
C VAL A 209 12.71 0.30 -14.36
N ARG A 210 12.59 1.05 -15.46
CA ARG A 210 12.38 0.49 -16.80
C ARG A 210 13.65 -0.11 -17.41
N ALA A 211 14.81 0.37 -16.99
CA ALA A 211 16.11 -0.06 -17.45
C ALA A 211 17.19 0.32 -16.44
N VAL A 212 18.29 -0.42 -16.47
CA VAL A 212 19.52 -0.14 -15.72
C VAL A 212 20.69 -0.22 -16.70
N SER A 213 21.57 0.78 -16.70
CA SER A 213 22.89 0.71 -17.35
C SER A 213 23.92 0.37 -16.28
N PRO A 214 24.42 -0.89 -16.21
CA PRO A 214 25.47 -1.25 -15.26
C PRO A 214 26.81 -0.56 -15.55
N GLU A 215 27.10 -0.29 -16.82
CA GLU A 215 28.34 0.35 -17.26
C GLU A 215 28.41 1.80 -16.79
N ASP A 216 27.33 2.55 -16.99
CA ASP A 216 27.23 3.96 -16.57
C ASP A 216 26.70 4.13 -15.14
N GLU A 217 26.49 3.02 -14.42
CA GLU A 217 25.81 2.97 -13.12
C GLU A 217 24.56 3.88 -13.05
N THR A 218 23.71 3.81 -14.07
CA THR A 218 22.56 4.73 -14.23
C THR A 218 21.24 3.97 -14.24
N LEU A 219 20.27 4.45 -13.47
CA LEU A 219 18.90 3.94 -13.42
C LEU A 219 17.99 4.81 -14.30
N PHE A 220 17.09 4.16 -15.05
CA PHE A 220 16.04 4.83 -15.81
C PHE A 220 14.69 4.55 -15.14
N ILE A 221 14.10 5.58 -14.52
CA ILE A 221 12.92 5.45 -13.67
C ILE A 221 11.75 6.20 -14.28
N CYS A 222 10.68 5.48 -14.67
CA CYS A 222 9.40 6.08 -15.05
C CYS A 222 8.61 6.46 -13.80
N SER A 223 8.14 7.71 -13.70
CA SER A 223 7.21 8.11 -12.64
C SER A 223 6.35 9.29 -13.11
N PRO A 224 5.04 9.32 -12.82
CA PRO A 224 4.19 10.47 -13.14
C PRO A 224 4.51 11.69 -12.27
N ILE A 225 5.32 11.55 -11.21
CA ILE A 225 5.62 12.62 -10.27
C ILE A 225 6.53 13.66 -10.95
N PRO A 226 6.19 14.95 -10.90
CA PRO A 226 7.04 16.02 -11.41
C PRO A 226 8.43 16.08 -10.74
N ALA A 227 9.47 16.35 -11.54
CA ALA A 227 10.87 16.39 -11.09
C ALA A 227 11.12 17.29 -9.85
N HIS A 228 10.39 18.38 -9.70
CA HIS A 228 10.56 19.29 -8.57
C HIS A 228 10.15 18.68 -7.23
N LEU A 229 9.18 17.73 -7.23
CA LEU A 229 8.75 16.99 -6.04
C LEU A 229 9.67 15.80 -5.73
N LEU A 230 10.46 15.35 -6.72
CA LEU A 230 11.43 14.26 -6.55
C LEU A 230 12.76 14.72 -5.94
N ARG A 231 12.97 16.03 -5.75
CA ARG A 231 14.24 16.57 -5.23
C ARG A 231 14.61 16.09 -3.84
N SER A 232 13.63 15.72 -3.02
CA SER A 232 13.83 15.19 -1.67
C SER A 232 13.97 13.66 -1.62
N VAL A 233 13.84 12.97 -2.76
CA VAL A 233 13.94 11.51 -2.83
C VAL A 233 15.42 11.13 -2.91
N ASP A 234 15.87 10.34 -1.93
CA ASP A 234 17.23 9.80 -1.85
C ASP A 234 17.24 8.28 -1.64
N ALA A 235 16.07 7.63 -1.60
CA ALA A 235 15.92 6.20 -1.39
C ALA A 235 14.89 5.56 -2.32
N LEU A 236 15.25 4.41 -2.89
CA LEU A 236 14.37 3.50 -3.62
C LEU A 236 14.07 2.30 -2.74
N VAL A 237 12.80 2.08 -2.43
CA VAL A 237 12.36 0.98 -1.57
C VAL A 237 11.54 -0.01 -2.40
N LEU A 238 12.07 -1.22 -2.58
CA LEU A 238 11.39 -2.33 -3.22
C LEU A 238 10.61 -3.17 -2.22
N SER A 239 9.48 -3.72 -2.65
CA SER A 239 8.80 -4.80 -1.96
C SER A 239 8.40 -5.90 -2.93
N ARG A 240 8.68 -7.16 -2.55
CA ARG A 240 8.26 -8.33 -3.34
C ARG A 240 6.74 -8.53 -3.39
N PHE A 241 6.00 -7.91 -2.47
CA PHE A 241 4.54 -8.02 -2.39
C PHE A 241 3.81 -7.07 -3.35
N ILE A 242 4.51 -6.12 -3.96
CA ILE A 242 3.93 -5.15 -4.88
C ILE A 242 4.76 -5.17 -6.17
N GLN A 243 4.21 -5.80 -7.21
CA GLN A 243 4.89 -5.99 -8.49
C GLN A 243 4.26 -5.11 -9.57
N ILE A 244 4.99 -4.92 -10.68
CA ILE A 244 4.46 -4.23 -11.85
C ILE A 244 3.29 -5.07 -12.42
N PRO A 245 2.11 -4.47 -12.64
CA PRO A 245 1.00 -5.16 -13.28
C PRO A 245 1.36 -5.59 -14.70
N THR A 246 0.94 -6.78 -15.11
CA THR A 246 1.15 -7.29 -16.48
C THR A 246 0.64 -6.33 -17.55
N ALA A 247 -0.50 -5.68 -17.30
CA ALA A 247 -1.07 -4.68 -18.20
C ALA A 247 -0.13 -3.47 -18.42
N THR A 248 0.59 -3.04 -17.38
CA THR A 248 1.56 -1.94 -17.48
C THR A 248 2.81 -2.38 -18.25
N MET A 249 3.25 -3.63 -18.07
CA MET A 249 4.37 -4.17 -18.85
C MET A 249 4.07 -4.20 -20.35
N GLN A 250 2.84 -4.53 -20.75
CA GLN A 250 2.40 -4.52 -22.16
C GLN A 250 2.33 -3.11 -22.75
N GLN A 251 2.01 -2.09 -21.93
CA GLN A 251 1.97 -0.69 -22.38
C GLN A 251 3.35 -0.11 -22.66
N TYR A 252 4.36 -0.47 -21.86
CA TYR A 252 5.74 -0.01 -22.04
C TYR A 252 6.58 -0.93 -22.95
N GLY A 253 6.07 -2.10 -23.31
CA GLY A 253 6.75 -3.14 -24.07
C GLY A 253 6.01 -3.54 -25.33
N GLY A 254 6.09 -2.72 -26.38
CA GLY A 254 5.98 -3.27 -27.73
C GLY A 254 7.10 -4.30 -27.90
N GLN A 255 6.75 -5.59 -27.92
CA GLN A 255 7.68 -6.73 -27.99
C GLN A 255 8.88 -6.65 -27.03
N MET A 256 8.62 -6.50 -25.74
CA MET A 256 9.65 -6.73 -24.73
C MET A 256 9.45 -8.14 -24.18
N GLU A 257 10.14 -9.13 -24.76
CA GLU A 257 10.42 -10.37 -24.02
C GLU A 257 11.27 -9.97 -22.82
N LEU A 258 10.64 -9.88 -21.64
CA LEU A 258 11.35 -9.73 -20.38
C LEU A 258 12.22 -10.98 -20.21
N PRO A 259 13.56 -10.89 -20.24
CA PRO A 259 14.42 -12.08 -20.24
C PRO A 259 14.38 -12.89 -18.93
N TYR A 260 13.57 -12.48 -17.94
CA TYR A 260 13.54 -13.06 -16.60
C TYR A 260 12.14 -13.31 -16.04
N GLN A 261 11.09 -13.40 -16.87
CA GLN A 261 9.88 -14.15 -16.48
C GLN A 261 10.16 -15.66 -16.58
N ALA A 262 11.10 -16.14 -15.77
CA ALA A 262 11.20 -17.54 -15.45
C ALA A 262 10.79 -17.66 -13.98
N ASP A 263 9.62 -18.25 -13.75
CA ASP A 263 9.19 -18.78 -12.44
C ASP A 263 10.24 -19.71 -11.79
N ASP A 264 11.28 -20.07 -12.55
CA ASP A 264 12.38 -20.94 -12.17
C ASP A 264 13.39 -20.31 -11.20
N VAL A 265 13.64 -18.99 -11.23
CA VAL A 265 14.70 -18.41 -10.35
C VAL A 265 14.26 -18.36 -8.88
N ILE A 266 12.97 -18.11 -8.63
CA ILE A 266 12.41 -18.14 -7.27
C ILE A 266 12.23 -19.59 -6.78
N SER A 267 11.92 -20.53 -7.69
CA SER A 267 11.84 -21.95 -7.39
C SER A 267 13.21 -22.56 -7.07
N LEU A 268 14.28 -22.10 -7.72
CA LEU A 268 15.64 -22.60 -7.47
C LEU A 268 16.16 -22.25 -6.07
N MET A 269 15.79 -21.07 -5.54
CA MET A 269 16.16 -20.67 -4.17
C MET A 269 15.34 -21.41 -3.09
N SER A 270 14.20 -21.99 -3.47
CA SER A 270 13.34 -22.77 -2.58
C SER A 270 13.84 -24.21 -2.38
N ALA A 271 14.63 -24.73 -3.32
CA ALA A 271 15.08 -26.12 -3.34
C ALA A 271 16.27 -26.41 -2.39
N THR A 272 16.91 -25.40 -1.80
CA THR A 272 18.13 -25.59 -0.97
C THR A 272 17.89 -25.59 0.53
N MET A 273 16.65 -25.49 1.01
CA MET A 273 16.30 -25.56 2.44
C MET A 273 15.66 -26.91 2.79
N GLN A 274 16.46 -27.98 2.89
CA GLN A 274 16.06 -29.19 3.60
C GLN A 274 16.20 -28.98 5.10
N GLY A 275 15.06 -28.95 5.81
CA GLY A 275 15.02 -28.84 7.26
C GLY A 275 13.68 -29.29 7.85
N ARG A 276 13.60 -30.59 8.19
CA ARG A 276 12.76 -31.27 9.20
C ARG A 276 11.52 -30.53 9.75
N GLY A 277 10.32 -31.08 9.48
CA GLY A 277 9.12 -30.82 10.28
C GLY A 277 7.89 -31.56 9.76
N GLY A 278 7.40 -32.55 10.51
CA GLY A 278 6.40 -33.54 10.08
C GLY A 278 5.01 -32.98 9.74
N ALA A 279 4.39 -33.59 8.75
CA ALA A 279 3.01 -33.36 8.33
C ALA A 279 2.01 -33.85 9.40
N LEU A 280 1.30 -32.91 10.04
CA LEU A 280 0.11 -33.22 10.82
C LEU A 280 -1.13 -33.16 9.92
N LYS A 281 -1.59 -34.35 9.47
CA LYS A 281 -2.87 -34.53 8.77
C LYS A 281 -4.03 -34.26 9.74
N ARG A 282 -4.85 -33.24 9.45
CA ARG A 282 -6.16 -33.04 10.10
C ARG A 282 -7.14 -34.12 9.64
N LYS A 283 -7.43 -35.12 10.48
CA LYS A 283 -8.57 -36.05 10.31
C LYS A 283 -9.87 -35.32 10.70
N ARG A 284 -10.89 -35.40 9.84
CA ARG A 284 -12.28 -35.04 10.17
C ARG A 284 -12.87 -36.17 11.05
N LEU A 285 -13.47 -35.79 12.18
CA LEU A 285 -14.31 -36.67 12.98
C LEU A 285 -15.72 -36.64 12.38
N SER A 286 -16.27 -37.80 12.05
CA SER A 286 -17.71 -38.04 11.94
C SER A 286 -18.09 -38.93 13.12
N GLU A 287 -19.06 -38.47 13.89
CA GLU A 287 -19.66 -39.19 15.03
C GLU A 287 -20.72 -40.22 14.56
N PRO A 288 -21.09 -41.16 15.44
CA PRO A 288 -21.35 -42.58 15.11
C PRO A 288 -22.65 -42.89 14.39
#